data_AF-A0A399X2F1-F1
#
_entry.id   AF-A0A399X2F1-F1
#
_cell.length_a   1.000
_cell.length_b   1.000
_cell.length_c   1.000
_cell.angle_alpha   90.00
_cell.angle_beta   90.00
_cell.angle_gamma   90.00
#
_symmetry.space_group_name_H-M   'P 1'
#
loop_
_entity.id
_entity.type
_entity.pdbx_description
1 polymer ?
#
loop_
_entity_poly.entity_id
_entity_poly.type
_entity_poly.pdbx_seq_one_letter_code
_entity_poly.pdbx_strand_id
1 'polypeptide(L)'
;MRPAPGRCNEESRYAAISSCTPSGVQIVATAKPNERAVDQRKRVICVYSYDGADDTDRLRIREELRNLGFHSKLRYKLDQATFAGVYSVNGDRQISAFIDP
;
A
#
# COMPACT_ATOMS: atom_id res chain seq x y z
N MET A 1 -30.56 6.96 4.26
CA MET A 1 -30.37 6.64 2.83
C MET A 1 -28.86 6.47 2.60
N ARG A 2 -28.36 5.24 2.41
CA ARG A 2 -26.93 5.02 2.11
C ARG A 2 -26.70 5.29 0.62
N PRO A 3 -25.70 6.09 0.22
CA PRO A 3 -25.46 6.34 -1.19
C PRO A 3 -25.05 5.04 -1.91
N ALA A 4 -25.50 4.88 -3.16
CA ALA A 4 -25.12 3.78 -4.03
C ALA A 4 -23.58 3.71 -4.17
N PRO A 5 -22.97 2.52 -4.35
CA PRO A 5 -21.52 2.38 -4.53
C PRO A 5 -21.13 2.95 -5.90
N GLY A 6 -21.07 4.27 -5.98
CA GLY A 6 -20.46 5.00 -7.07
C GLY A 6 -18.99 4.63 -7.14
N ARG A 7 -18.53 4.35 -8.35
CA ARG A 7 -17.14 4.03 -8.68
C ARG A 7 -16.23 5.11 -8.11
N CYS A 8 -15.66 4.90 -6.91
CA CYS A 8 -14.72 5.85 -6.31
C CYS A 8 -13.56 6.06 -7.28
N ASN A 9 -13.40 7.29 -7.77
CA ASN A 9 -12.26 7.65 -8.61
C ASN A 9 -10.94 7.49 -7.82
N GLU A 10 -9.83 7.27 -8.51
CA GLU A 10 -8.52 6.99 -7.88
C GLU A 10 -8.12 8.10 -6.89
N GLU A 11 -8.46 9.36 -7.18
CA GLU A 11 -8.24 10.50 -6.29
C GLU A 11 -9.03 10.43 -4.98
N SER A 12 -10.29 9.99 -5.01
CA SER A 12 -11.09 9.79 -3.79
C SER A 12 -10.49 8.69 -2.91
N ARG A 13 -9.85 7.69 -3.50
CA ARG A 13 -9.17 6.62 -2.76
C ARG A 13 -7.92 7.14 -2.03
N TYR A 14 -7.13 8.00 -2.67
CA TYR A 14 -5.99 8.66 -2.03
C TYR A 14 -6.42 9.57 -0.88
N ALA A 15 -7.46 10.38 -1.11
CA ALA A 15 -8.01 11.27 -0.09
C ALA A 15 -8.54 10.49 1.12
N ALA A 16 -9.26 9.38 0.88
CA ALA A 16 -9.81 8.55 1.93
C ALA A 16 -8.73 7.92 2.83
N ILE A 17 -7.64 7.42 2.23
CA ILE A 17 -6.50 6.91 3.00
C ILE A 17 -5.87 8.04 3.83
N SER A 18 -5.61 9.21 3.23
CA SER A 18 -5.01 10.35 3.95
C SER A 18 -5.85 10.80 5.15
N SER A 19 -7.18 10.77 5.04
CA SER A 19 -8.10 11.22 6.11
C SER A 19 -8.27 10.22 7.26
N CYS A 20 -7.96 8.94 7.06
CA CYS A 20 -8.22 7.86 8.03
C CYS A 20 -7.00 7.48 8.88
N THR A 21 -5.89 8.18 8.70
CA THR A 21 -4.58 7.81 9.23
C THR A 21 -4.50 7.95 10.75
N PRO A 22 -4.22 6.88 11.51
CA PRO A 22 -3.82 7.00 12.91
C PRO A 22 -2.50 7.76 13.07
N SER A 23 -2.33 8.43 14.20
CA SER A 23 -1.06 9.01 14.61
C SER A 23 0.06 7.96 14.55
N GLY A 24 1.00 8.11 13.61
CA GLY A 24 2.15 7.21 13.42
C GLY A 24 2.28 6.57 12.03
N VAL A 25 1.22 6.57 11.23
CA VAL A 25 1.25 6.02 9.85
C VAL A 25 1.53 7.15 8.86
N GLN A 26 2.46 6.94 7.92
CA GLN A 26 2.71 7.89 6.84
C GLN A 26 2.23 7.30 5.51
N ILE A 27 1.31 7.98 4.85
CA ILE A 27 0.84 7.57 3.53
C ILE A 27 1.49 8.46 2.49
N VAL A 28 2.21 7.82 1.57
CA VAL A 28 2.72 8.50 0.38
C VAL A 28 2.05 7.91 -0.84
N ALA A 29 1.08 8.65 -1.34
CA ALA A 29 0.52 8.44 -2.66
C ALA A 29 1.46 9.04 -3.71
N THR A 30 2.36 8.23 -4.26
CA THR A 30 3.15 8.71 -5.41
C THR A 30 2.38 8.44 -6.70
N ALA A 31 1.77 9.48 -7.26
CA ALA A 31 1.40 9.51 -8.69
C ALA A 31 2.64 9.69 -9.59
N LYS A 32 3.85 9.58 -9.03
CA LYS A 32 5.11 9.66 -9.78
C LYS A 32 5.23 8.43 -10.68
N PRO A 33 5.67 8.59 -11.93
CA PRO A 33 5.96 7.46 -12.80
C PRO A 33 7.00 6.56 -12.12
N ASN A 34 6.67 5.28 -12.00
CA ASN A 34 7.58 4.26 -11.49
C ASN A 34 8.32 3.67 -12.69
N GLU A 35 9.57 4.08 -12.91
CA GLU A 35 10.41 3.57 -14.00
C GLU A 35 10.60 2.04 -13.94
N ARG A 36 10.47 1.46 -12.76
CA ARG A 36 10.56 0.01 -12.52
C ARG A 36 9.21 -0.69 -12.55
N ALA A 37 8.14 0.00 -12.94
CA ALA A 37 6.82 -0.63 -13.07
C ALA A 37 6.82 -1.60 -14.25
N VAL A 38 6.42 -2.84 -13.97
CA VAL A 38 6.14 -3.85 -15.00
C VAL A 38 4.99 -3.41 -15.92
N ASP A 39 4.04 -2.67 -15.37
CA ASP A 39 2.90 -2.12 -16.10
C ASP A 39 2.71 -0.64 -15.73
N GLN A 40 3.02 0.25 -16.66
CA GLN A 40 2.94 1.71 -16.49
C GLN A 40 1.50 2.22 -16.33
N ARG A 41 0.48 1.41 -16.64
CA ARG A 41 -0.94 1.75 -16.41
C ARG A 41 -1.36 1.51 -14.96
N LYS A 42 -0.57 0.77 -14.18
CA LYS A 42 -0.84 0.49 -12.77
C LYS A 42 -0.13 1.50 -11.89
N ARG A 43 -0.92 2.18 -11.07
CA ARG A 43 -0.42 3.06 -10.02
C ARG A 43 -0.33 2.29 -8.71
N VAL A 44 0.64 2.65 -7.89
CA VAL A 44 0.86 2.06 -6.57
C VAL A 44 0.65 3.11 -5.49
N ILE A 45 0.06 2.68 -4.38
CA ILE A 45 -0.04 3.49 -3.17
C ILE A 45 0.89 2.85 -2.15
N CYS A 46 1.79 3.64 -1.57
CA CYS A 46 2.67 3.17 -0.51
C CYS A 46 2.17 3.71 0.82
N VAL A 47 1.89 2.81 1.75
CA VAL A 47 1.56 3.12 3.14
C VAL A 47 2.73 2.62 3.98
N TYR A 48 3.37 3.51 4.72
CA TYR A 48 4.52 3.22 5.54
C TYR A 48 4.09 3.14 7.01
N SER A 49 4.50 2.06 7.67
CA SER A 49 4.54 1.97 9.14
C SER A 49 5.94 2.27 9.62
N TYR A 50 6.08 2.76 10.85
CA TYR A 50 7.38 3.11 11.41
C TYR A 50 8.19 1.88 11.80
N ASP A 51 7.52 0.87 12.35
CA ASP A 51 8.13 -0.42 12.71
C ASP A 51 7.57 -1.53 11.81
N GLY A 52 8.47 -2.29 11.18
CA GLY A 52 8.13 -3.44 10.34
C GLY A 52 7.98 -4.75 11.10
N ALA A 53 8.41 -4.79 12.37
CA ALA A 53 8.27 -5.92 13.27
C ALA A 53 7.01 -5.82 14.17
N ASP A 54 6.35 -4.67 14.20
CA ASP A 54 5.09 -4.50 14.92
C ASP A 54 3.92 -5.11 14.13
N ASP A 55 3.63 -6.37 14.42
CA ASP A 55 2.50 -7.09 13.84
C ASP A 55 1.15 -6.44 14.16
N THR A 56 1.02 -5.75 15.31
CA THR A 56 -0.23 -5.10 15.73
C THR A 56 -0.54 -3.92 14.82
N ASP A 57 0.45 -3.05 14.58
CA ASP A 57 0.29 -1.91 13.67
C ASP A 57 0.03 -2.38 12.24
N ARG A 58 0.71 -3.44 11.80
CA ARG A 58 0.52 -4.02 10.45
C ARG A 58 -0.90 -4.57 10.25
N LEU A 59 -1.45 -5.24 11.26
CA LEU A 59 -2.83 -5.75 11.24
C LEU A 59 -3.86 -4.61 11.28
N ARG A 60 -3.62 -3.57 12.08
CA ARG A 60 -4.46 -2.38 12.13
C ARG A 60 -4.52 -1.66 10.79
N ILE A 61 -3.36 -1.37 10.19
CA ILE A 61 -3.27 -0.73 8.86
C ILE A 61 -4.02 -1.57 7.83
N ARG A 62 -3.87 -2.90 7.87
CA ARG A 62 -4.61 -3.80 6.99
C ARG A 62 -6.12 -3.60 7.14
N GLU A 63 -6.64 -3.64 8.36
CA GLU A 63 -8.08 -3.52 8.62
C GLU A 63 -8.63 -2.18 8.12
N GLU A 64 -7.93 -1.09 8.37
CA GLU A 64 -8.31 0.22 7.83
C GLU A 64 -8.32 0.24 6.31
N LEU A 65 -7.31 -0.34 5.65
CA LEU A 65 -7.29 -0.45 4.19
C LEU A 65 -8.44 -1.30 3.65
N ARG A 66 -8.81 -2.40 4.34
CA ARG A 66 -9.99 -3.20 3.95
C ARG A 66 -11.28 -2.42 4.14
N ASN A 67 -11.44 -1.67 5.22
CA ASN A 67 -12.60 -0.82 5.50
C ASN A 67 -12.77 0.29 4.45
N LEU A 68 -11.65 0.82 3.94
CA LEU A 68 -11.61 1.79 2.84
C LEU A 68 -11.90 1.17 1.45
N GLY A 69 -12.08 -0.15 1.38
CA GLY A 69 -12.46 -0.87 0.17
C GLY A 69 -11.30 -1.40 -0.68
N PHE A 70 -10.09 -1.48 -0.12
CA PHE A 70 -8.94 -2.09 -0.81
C PHE A 70 -8.94 -3.62 -0.60
N HIS A 71 -9.71 -4.34 -1.41
CA HIS A 71 -9.84 -5.81 -1.34
C HIS A 71 -8.83 -6.59 -2.20
N SER A 72 -7.96 -5.91 -2.95
CA SER A 72 -6.86 -6.58 -3.67
C SER A 72 -5.79 -7.09 -2.72
N LYS A 73 -5.00 -8.10 -3.15
CA LYS A 73 -3.83 -8.59 -2.43
C LYS A 73 -2.90 -7.45 -2.01
N LEU A 74 -2.62 -7.35 -0.71
CA LEU A 74 -1.73 -6.35 -0.13
C LEU A 74 -0.34 -6.96 0.08
N ARG A 75 0.70 -6.23 -0.31
CA ARG A 75 2.09 -6.67 -0.18
C ARG A 75 2.82 -5.73 0.77
N TYR A 76 3.49 -6.31 1.75
CA TYR A 76 4.35 -5.57 2.67
C TYR A 76 5.82 -5.79 2.30
N LYS A 77 6.57 -4.71 2.11
CA LYS A 77 7.99 -4.73 1.77
C LYS A 77 8.76 -3.95 2.83
N LEU A 78 9.81 -4.56 3.37
CA LEU A 78 10.70 -3.88 4.32
C LEU A 78 11.62 -2.90 3.58
N ASP A 79 11.93 -1.77 4.21
CA ASP A 79 12.85 -0.79 3.65
C ASP A 79 14.25 -1.37 3.45
N GLN A 80 14.69 -2.28 4.32
CA GLN A 80 15.96 -3.00 4.14
C GLN A 80 16.05 -3.71 2.78
N ALA A 81 14.95 -4.31 2.30
CA ALA A 81 14.90 -4.95 0.98
C ALA A 81 14.96 -3.91 -0.16
N THR A 82 14.41 -2.71 0.06
CA THR A 82 14.53 -1.58 -0.88
C THR A 82 15.96 -1.07 -0.94
N PHE A 83 16.62 -0.85 0.20
CA PHE A 83 18.03 -0.42 0.26
C PHE A 83 18.99 -1.47 -0.33
N ALA A 84 18.69 -2.75 -0.17
CA ALA A 84 19.44 -3.84 -0.78
C ALA A 84 19.19 -4.02 -2.29
N GLY A 85 18.31 -3.21 -2.90
CA GLY A 85 18.04 -3.28 -4.33
C GLY A 85 17.21 -4.50 -4.76
N VAL A 86 16.44 -5.10 -3.85
CA VAL A 86 15.65 -6.30 -4.13
C VAL A 86 14.35 -5.92 -4.85
N TYR A 87 14.22 -6.32 -6.10
CA TYR A 87 13.05 -6.04 -6.95
C TYR A 87 12.75 -7.17 -7.94
N SER A 88 11.48 -7.39 -8.23
CA SER A 88 11.06 -8.46 -9.17
C SER A 88 11.60 -8.27 -10.58
N VAL A 89 11.79 -7.02 -11.00
CA VAL A 89 12.37 -6.70 -12.31
C VAL A 89 13.83 -7.16 -12.45
N ASN A 90 14.51 -7.38 -11.32
CA ASN A 90 15.88 -7.90 -11.29
C ASN A 90 15.91 -9.44 -11.24
N GLY A 91 14.74 -10.10 -11.20
CA GLY A 91 14.63 -11.56 -11.03
C GLY A 91 14.59 -12.02 -9.56
N ASP A 92 14.60 -11.09 -8.61
CA ASP A 92 14.57 -11.42 -7.18
C ASP A 92 13.28 -12.11 -6.77
N ARG A 93 13.40 -13.07 -5.84
CA ARG A 93 12.28 -13.83 -5.27
C ARG A 93 12.10 -13.46 -3.79
N GLN A 94 10.89 -13.63 -3.26
CA GLN A 94 10.55 -13.33 -1.86
C GLN A 94 10.77 -11.84 -1.46
N ILE A 95 10.36 -10.92 -2.34
CA ILE A 95 10.51 -9.47 -2.14
C ILE A 95 9.60 -8.93 -1.02
N SER A 96 8.45 -9.58 -0.82
CA SER A 96 7.47 -9.20 0.21
C SER A 96 7.73 -10.00 1.47
N ALA A 97 7.90 -9.31 2.60
CA ALA A 97 8.03 -9.95 3.91
C ALA A 97 6.69 -10.57 4.34
N PHE A 98 5.57 -9.90 4.02
CA PHE A 98 4.23 -10.36 4.33
C PHE A 98 3.30 -10.14 3.13
N ILE A 99 2.38 -11.08 2.93
CA ILE A 99 1.36 -11.02 1.88
C ILE A 99 0.00 -11.28 2.53
N ASP A 100 -0.90 -10.32 2.42
CA ASP A 100 -2.28 -10.49 2.83
C ASP A 100 -3.15 -10.82 1.59
N PRO A 101 -3.87 -11.95 1.60
CA PRO A 101 -4.59 -12.47 0.42
C PRO A 101 -5.68 -11.54 -0.09
#